data_AF-A0ABC9WW85-F1
#
_entry.id   AF-A0ABC9WW85-F1
#
_cell.length_a   1.000
_cell.length_b   1.000
_cell.length_c   1.000
_cell.angle_alpha   90.00
_cell.angle_beta   90.00
_cell.angle_gamma   90.00
#
_symmetry.space_group_name_H-M   'P 1'
#
loop_
_entity.id
_entity.type
_entity.pdbx_description
1 polymer ?
#
loop_
_entity_poly.entity_id
_entity_poly.type
_entity_poly.pdbx_seq_one_letter_code
_entity_poly.pdbx_strand_id
1 'polypeptide(L)' 'MRLLPAALALALLLSNSVPGGGLSLESLLTNMKCKCIKSTAQIINLGLILAIDVTPPGIHCRRKEIV' A
#
# COMPACT_ATOMS: atom_id res chain seq x y z
N MET A 1 -28.30 23.04 -29.91
CA MET A 1 -27.15 22.24 -30.40
C MET A 1 -25.89 22.31 -29.50
N ARG A 2 -25.98 22.76 -28.23
CA ARG A 2 -24.81 22.86 -27.32
C ARG A 2 -24.74 21.78 -26.24
N LEU A 3 -25.71 20.87 -26.18
CA LEU A 3 -25.73 19.76 -25.21
C LEU A 3 -24.80 18.60 -25.62
N LEU A 4 -24.57 18.39 -26.91
CA LEU A 4 -23.65 17.36 -27.40
C LEU A 4 -22.20 17.54 -26.89
N PRO A 5 -21.58 18.73 -27.00
CA PRO A 5 -20.20 18.90 -26.52
C PRO A 5 -20.10 18.82 -25.00
N ALA A 6 -21.14 19.26 -24.26
CA ALA A 6 -21.17 19.14 -22.80
C ALA A 6 -21.26 17.67 -22.35
N ALA A 7 -22.07 16.86 -23.02
CA ALA A 7 -22.20 15.43 -22.72
C ALA A 7 -20.89 14.67 -23.05
N LEU A 8 -20.22 15.01 -24.14
CA LEU A 8 -18.92 14.43 -24.51
C LEU A 8 -17.82 14.80 -23.51
N ALA A 9 -17.77 16.04 -23.05
CA ALA A 9 -16.83 16.46 -22.03
C ALA A 9 -17.06 15.73 -20.70
N LEU A 10 -18.32 15.56 -20.30
CA LEU A 10 -18.67 14.85 -19.06
C LEU A 10 -18.33 13.35 -19.16
N ALA A 11 -18.58 12.73 -20.31
CA ALA A 11 -18.18 11.34 -20.57
C ALA A 11 -16.66 11.16 -20.50
N LEU A 12 -15.88 12.07 -21.11
CA LEU A 12 -14.41 12.04 -21.05
C LEU A 12 -13.86 12.22 -19.62
N LEU A 13 -14.51 13.05 -18.81
CA LEU A 13 -14.15 13.23 -17.40
C LEU A 13 -14.34 11.94 -16.59
N LEU A 14 -15.46 11.26 -16.77
CA LEU A 14 -15.77 9.99 -16.08
C LEU A 14 -14.86 8.83 -16.54
N SER A 15 -14.45 8.82 -17.81
CA SER A 15 -13.51 7.82 -18.34
C SER A 15 -12.09 7.95 -17.77
N ASN A 16 -11.68 9.17 -17.42
CA ASN A 16 -10.36 9.44 -16.84
C ASN A 16 -10.34 9.31 -15.31
N SER A 17 -11.51 9.28 -14.65
CA SER A 17 -11.63 8.85 -13.26
C SER A 17 -11.63 7.33 -13.17
N VAL A 18 -10.63 6.67 -13.76
CA VAL A 18 -10.19 5.39 -13.24
C VAL A 18 -9.70 5.73 -11.83
N PRO A 19 -10.29 5.19 -10.74
CA PRO A 19 -9.58 5.14 -9.49
C PRO A 19 -8.41 4.22 -9.77
N GLY A 20 -7.30 4.77 -10.24
CA GLY A 20 -6.05 4.05 -10.40
C GLY A 20 -5.83 3.42 -9.05
N GLY A 21 -5.97 2.08 -9.02
CA GLY A 21 -6.15 1.30 -7.80
C GLY A 21 -5.24 1.86 -6.74
N GLY A 22 -5.85 2.51 -5.75
CA GLY A 22 -5.13 3.34 -4.79
C GLY A 22 -4.00 2.52 -4.24
N LEU A 23 -2.76 2.88 -4.60
CA LEU A 23 -1.58 2.40 -3.92
C LEU A 23 -1.85 2.67 -2.46
N SER A 24 -1.97 1.59 -1.67
CA SER A 24 -2.48 1.63 -0.31
C SER A 24 -1.85 2.81 0.43
N LEU A 25 -2.68 3.83 0.67
CA LEU A 25 -2.30 5.07 1.33
C LEU A 25 -1.85 4.77 2.78
N GLU A 26 -2.12 3.57 3.27
CA GLU A 26 -1.56 3.02 4.50
C GLU A 26 -0.03 3.09 4.48
N SER A 27 0.63 2.82 3.35
CA SER A 27 2.11 2.89 3.28
C SER A 27 2.67 4.31 3.37
N LEU A 28 1.88 5.35 3.05
CA LEU A 28 2.32 6.76 3.12
C LEU A 28 2.15 7.34 4.53
N LEU A 29 1.22 6.78 5.31
CA LEU A 29 0.92 7.20 6.69
C LEU A 29 1.58 6.29 7.75
N THR A 30 2.08 5.12 7.37
CA THR A 30 2.93 4.31 8.26
C THR A 30 4.21 5.06 8.54
N ASN A 31 4.47 5.31 9.83
CA ASN A 31 5.70 5.83 10.40
C ASN A 31 6.91 5.51 9.49
N MET A 32 7.59 6.54 8.98
CA MET A 32 8.70 6.45 8.00
C MET A 32 9.99 5.86 8.62
N LYS A 33 9.85 4.89 9.51
CA LYS A 33 10.92 4.19 10.24
C LYS A 33 10.64 2.70 10.17
N CYS A 34 11.65 1.90 10.50
CA CYS A 34 11.50 0.45 10.66
C CYS A 34 10.40 0.12 11.68
N LYS A 35 9.55 -0.88 11.40
CA LYS A 35 8.48 -1.33 12.31
C LYS A 35 9.08 -2.04 13.52
N CYS A 36 10.17 -2.79 13.36
CA CYS A 36 10.78 -3.58 14.42
C CYS A 36 11.89 -2.81 15.15
N ILE A 37 11.81 -2.75 16.49
CA ILE A 37 12.87 -2.17 17.34
C ILE A 37 14.01 -3.19 17.54
N LYS A 38 13.67 -4.47 17.70
CA LYS A 38 14.60 -5.61 17.90
C LYS A 38 14.12 -6.82 17.11
N SER A 39 15.04 -7.73 16.82
CA SER A 39 14.75 -9.04 16.19
C SER A 39 15.03 -10.17 17.18
N THR A 40 14.37 -11.31 16.96
CA THR A 40 14.62 -12.56 17.68
C THR A 40 15.02 -13.66 16.70
N ALA A 41 15.91 -14.55 17.13
CA ALA A 41 16.27 -15.77 16.42
C ALA A 41 15.63 -17.02 17.06
N GLN A 42 14.73 -16.81 18.03
CA GLN A 42 14.03 -17.91 18.69
C GLN A 42 13.13 -18.64 17.69
N ILE A 43 13.14 -19.97 17.76
CA ILE A 43 12.27 -20.82 16.97
C ILE A 43 10.85 -20.70 17.54
N ILE A 44 9.93 -20.16 16.75
CA ILE A 44 8.51 -20.07 17.09
C ILE A 44 7.79 -21.24 16.41
N ASN A 45 6.99 -21.99 17.16
CA ASN A 45 6.19 -23.07 16.61
C ASN A 45 5.17 -22.52 15.61
N LEU A 46 5.12 -23.10 14.40
CA LEU A 46 4.19 -22.69 13.34
C LEU A 46 2.72 -22.70 13.79
N GLY A 47 2.34 -23.57 14.73
CA GLY A 47 0.97 -23.61 15.26
C GLY A 47 0.57 -22.38 16.09
N LEU A 48 1.53 -21.54 16.49
CA LEU A 48 1.28 -20.29 17.22
C LEU A 48 1.24 -19.06 16.31
N ILE A 49 1.57 -19.22 15.01
CA ILE A 49 1.69 -18.12 14.06
C ILE A 49 0.39 -18.02 13.26
N LEU A 50 -0.34 -16.92 13.42
CA LEU A 50 -1.57 -16.66 12.66
C LEU A 50 -1.29 -16.06 11.29
N ALA A 51 -0.29 -15.18 11.21
CA ALA A 51 0.09 -14.48 10.00
C ALA A 51 1.58 -14.13 10.05
N ILE A 52 2.18 -13.95 8.88
CA ILE A 52 3.56 -13.48 8.70
C ILE A 52 3.52 -12.34 7.70
N ASP A 53 3.94 -11.15 8.11
CA ASP A 53 4.12 -10.01 7.21
C ASP A 53 5.61 -9.87 6.86
N VAL A 54 5.92 -9.91 5.56
CA VAL A 54 7.28 -9.76 5.06
C VAL A 54 7.41 -8.40 4.41
N THR A 55 8.08 -7.48 5.09
CA THR A 55 8.34 -6.14 4.58
C THR A 55 9.73 -6.09 3.93
N PRO A 56 9.84 -5.83 2.61
CA PRO A 56 11.13 -5.72 1.94
C PRO A 56 11.88 -4.42 2.36
N PRO A 57 13.19 -4.34 2.14
CA PRO A 57 13.96 -3.12 2.36
C PRO A 57 13.41 -1.94 1.53
N GLY A 58 13.16 -0.81 2.18
CA GLY A 58 12.70 0.44 1.56
C GLY A 58 13.67 1.60 1.80
N ILE A 59 13.29 2.78 1.30
CA ILE A 59 14.08 4.01 1.47
C ILE A 59 14.20 4.40 2.95
N HIS A 60 13.13 4.16 3.71
CA HIS A 60 12.98 4.55 5.12
C HIS A 60 13.39 3.46 6.12
N CYS A 61 13.41 2.19 5.69
CA CYS A 61 13.98 1.09 6.46
C CYS A 61 14.80 0.20 5.53
N ARG A 62 16.13 0.25 5.66
CA ARG A 62 17.05 -0.53 4.80
C ARG A 62 17.13 -2.01 5.16
N ARG A 63 16.44 -2.43 6.22
CA ARG A 63 16.42 -3.82 6.69
C ARG A 63 15.20 -4.53 6.15
N LYS A 64 15.33 -5.81 5.82
CA LYS A 64 14.19 -6.69 5.64
C LYS A 64 13.58 -6.96 7.02
N GLU A 65 12.27 -6.79 7.14
CA GLU A 65 11.54 -7.07 8.38
C GLU A 65 10.55 -8.21 8.14
N ILE A 66 10.39 -9.04 9.17
CA ILE A 66 9.42 -10.14 9.22
C ILE A 66 8.69 -9.96 10.55
N VAL A 67 7.39 -9.69 10.49
CA VAL A 67 6.53 -9.42 11.64
C VAL A 67 5.51 -10.53 11.80
#